data_AF-A0A2E3HW93-F1
#
_entry.id   AF-A0A2E3HW93-F1
#
_cell.length_a   1.000
_cell.length_b   1.000
_cell.length_c   1.000
_cell.angle_alpha   90.00
_cell.angle_beta   90.00
_cell.angle_gamma   90.00
#
_symmetry.space_group_name_H-M   'P 1'
#
loop_
_entity.id
_entity.type
_entity.pdbx_description
1 polymer ?
#
loop_
_entity_poly.entity_id
_entity_poly.type
_entity_poly.pdbx_seq_one_letter_code
_entity_poly.pdbx_strand_id
1 'polypeptide(L)'
;MLKEPSSFSEDDVSSNSENLLDNSSIDENSPSSSLADDHLQHTIAELEIELDVAEEIKQDLENTRQKIDQLNQQIQTARNETEVAQSELDLLQMEEARVKAELEVTRGEKVRVEGAIRQIRPQIEQLAQEGGRAKEGLQESHRQLQTAKNARDKEKSELEKIKQALYATVALEAQIQAEIESSRVALEKDRLQTQEIQDRLKDGHKKLEEIRSRVGEAHLELQGSRVEEAKIKAELIVSQEGKPQASVEGGGQRDRKDSTRGGREQSSSLSLIKRIVHSDLDLIMDSPEIPSKLVKKVEIVEDLDDPVSTSVDITADSEVVSPELEVVNPEKDIEQAGGDIKVLSQRLEHNKIYELADAGHEIDEISYATNITKGQIKLLLRMRDLKKGS
;
A
#
# COMPACT_ATOMS: atom_id res chain seq x y z
N MET A 1 -69.04 36.71 -44.80
CA MET A 1 -70.07 37.77 -44.79
C MET A 1 -70.48 38.00 -46.24
N LEU A 2 -71.75 37.75 -46.52
CA LEU A 2 -72.41 37.90 -47.82
C LEU A 2 -72.62 39.38 -48.12
N LYS A 3 -72.42 39.80 -49.38
CA LYS A 3 -73.17 40.91 -49.98
C LYS A 3 -73.29 40.73 -51.48
N GLU A 4 -74.54 40.67 -51.92
CA GLU A 4 -75.06 40.48 -53.26
C GLU A 4 -74.82 41.68 -54.21
N PRO A 5 -75.01 41.47 -55.53
CA PRO A 5 -74.79 42.46 -56.58
C PRO A 5 -76.01 43.34 -56.86
N SER A 6 -75.77 44.56 -57.36
CA SER A 6 -76.79 45.52 -57.77
C SER A 6 -77.00 45.52 -59.29
N SER A 7 -78.19 45.06 -59.66
CA SER A 7 -78.99 45.13 -60.87
C SER A 7 -79.17 46.49 -61.58
N PHE A 8 -79.44 46.39 -62.91
CA PHE A 8 -80.32 47.23 -63.77
C PHE A 8 -79.85 48.67 -64.09
N SER A 9 -79.92 49.19 -65.32
CA SER A 9 -81.09 49.25 -66.23
C SER A 9 -80.74 49.30 -67.72
N GLU A 10 -81.50 48.53 -68.50
CA GLU A 10 -81.84 48.76 -69.92
C GLU A 10 -82.77 49.98 -70.02
N ASP A 11 -82.64 50.81 -71.05
CA ASP A 11 -83.75 51.61 -71.56
C ASP A 11 -83.59 51.86 -73.07
N ASP A 12 -84.61 51.37 -73.77
CA ASP A 12 -84.93 51.51 -75.18
C ASP A 12 -85.34 52.95 -75.54
N VAL A 13 -84.86 53.47 -76.69
CA VAL A 13 -85.61 54.43 -77.51
C VAL A 13 -85.17 54.25 -78.96
N SER A 14 -85.76 53.30 -79.68
CA SER A 14 -86.97 53.46 -80.52
C SER A 14 -86.79 54.45 -81.68
N SER A 15 -86.63 53.85 -82.86
CA SER A 15 -86.77 54.43 -84.19
C SER A 15 -88.16 55.02 -84.46
N ASN A 16 -88.21 56.05 -85.31
CA ASN A 16 -89.30 56.40 -86.24
C ASN A 16 -88.77 57.59 -87.07
N SER A 17 -88.33 57.51 -88.33
CA SER A 17 -88.97 57.08 -89.59
C SER A 17 -90.35 57.67 -89.84
N GLU A 18 -90.41 58.72 -90.64
CA GLU A 18 -91.49 59.15 -91.57
C GLU A 18 -91.02 60.48 -92.20
N ASN A 19 -90.32 60.49 -93.34
CA ASN A 19 -90.84 60.43 -94.71
C ASN A 19 -92.23 61.07 -94.90
N LEU A 20 -92.25 62.38 -95.12
CA LEU A 20 -93.27 63.03 -95.95
C LEU A 20 -92.60 63.79 -97.09
N LEU A 21 -92.68 63.17 -98.26
CA LEU A 21 -92.63 63.82 -99.56
C LEU A 21 -93.86 64.73 -99.67
N ASP A 22 -93.68 66.00 -99.98
CA ASP A 22 -94.70 66.68 -100.77
C ASP A 22 -94.08 67.69 -101.75
N ASN A 23 -94.69 67.68 -102.92
CA ASN A 23 -94.24 68.27 -104.16
C ASN A 23 -94.56 69.76 -104.19
N SER A 24 -93.59 70.57 -104.60
CA SER A 24 -93.91 71.83 -105.26
C SER A 24 -92.86 72.18 -106.30
N SER A 25 -93.23 71.92 -107.55
CA SER A 25 -93.01 72.79 -108.72
C SER A 25 -91.59 73.30 -108.96
N ILE A 26 -90.94 72.58 -109.87
CA ILE A 26 -90.03 73.05 -110.91
C ILE A 26 -90.27 74.53 -111.23
N ASP A 27 -89.32 75.38 -110.84
CA ASP A 27 -89.07 76.67 -111.46
C ASP A 27 -87.75 76.54 -112.23
N GLU A 28 -87.87 76.30 -113.54
CA GLU A 28 -86.76 76.34 -114.48
C GLU A 28 -86.33 77.78 -114.68
N ASN A 29 -85.48 78.25 -113.79
CA ASN A 29 -84.64 79.42 -114.03
C ASN A 29 -83.30 79.20 -113.36
N SER A 30 -82.40 78.53 -114.08
CA SER A 30 -80.98 78.51 -113.77
C SER A 30 -80.39 79.91 -113.93
N PRO A 31 -79.68 80.43 -112.92
CA PRO A 31 -78.43 81.11 -113.14
C PRO A 31 -77.30 80.13 -112.77
N SER A 32 -76.56 79.68 -113.76
CA SER A 32 -75.15 79.25 -113.61
C SER A 32 -74.87 78.22 -112.50
N SER A 33 -75.26 76.96 -112.73
CA SER A 33 -75.11 75.82 -111.81
C SER A 33 -73.68 75.30 -111.60
N SER A 34 -72.62 76.08 -111.88
CA SER A 34 -71.26 75.67 -111.52
C SER A 34 -70.94 76.05 -110.07
N LEU A 35 -71.33 77.26 -109.64
CA LEU A 35 -70.94 77.78 -108.32
C LEU A 35 -71.58 77.01 -107.16
N ALA A 36 -72.85 76.61 -107.28
CA ALA A 36 -73.54 75.84 -106.25
C ALA A 36 -73.04 74.38 -106.15
N ASP A 37 -72.66 73.78 -107.28
CA ASP A 37 -72.09 72.42 -107.33
C ASP A 37 -70.65 72.41 -106.81
N ASP A 38 -69.85 73.42 -107.17
CA ASP A 38 -68.50 73.65 -106.65
C ASP A 38 -68.52 73.87 -105.12
N HIS A 39 -69.51 74.61 -104.59
CA HIS A 39 -69.67 74.79 -103.14
C HIS A 39 -70.03 73.49 -102.42
N LEU A 40 -70.93 72.67 -102.98
CA LEU A 40 -71.28 71.38 -102.40
C LEU A 40 -70.11 70.39 -102.44
N GLN A 41 -69.36 70.33 -103.54
CA GLN A 41 -68.15 69.52 -103.65
C GLN A 41 -67.07 69.97 -102.67
N HIS A 42 -66.92 71.29 -102.46
CA HIS A 42 -65.99 71.82 -101.45
C HIS A 42 -66.39 71.40 -100.03
N THR A 43 -67.68 71.51 -99.67
CA THR A 43 -68.17 71.06 -98.36
C THR A 43 -68.05 69.56 -98.18
N ILE A 44 -68.27 68.75 -99.22
CA ILE A 44 -68.06 67.30 -99.16
C ILE A 44 -66.58 66.97 -98.92
N ALA A 45 -65.67 67.62 -99.64
CA ALA A 45 -64.23 67.43 -99.44
C ALA A 45 -63.78 67.87 -98.03
N GLU A 46 -64.33 68.95 -97.49
CA GLU A 46 -64.09 69.37 -96.10
C GLU A 46 -64.59 68.32 -95.09
N LEU A 47 -65.80 67.78 -95.30
CA LEU A 47 -66.35 66.72 -94.44
C LEU A 47 -65.58 65.40 -94.53
N GLU A 48 -65.05 65.05 -95.71
CA GLU A 48 -64.16 63.89 -95.89
C GLU A 48 -62.85 64.08 -95.12
N ILE A 49 -62.24 65.27 -95.19
CA ILE A 49 -61.04 65.60 -94.39
C ILE A 49 -61.36 65.56 -92.88
N GLU A 50 -62.51 66.09 -92.46
CA GLU A 50 -62.93 66.04 -91.06
C GLU A 50 -63.18 64.60 -90.59
N LEU A 51 -63.71 63.73 -91.46
CA LEU A 51 -63.90 62.31 -91.17
C LEU A 51 -62.56 61.58 -91.03
N ASP A 52 -61.61 61.82 -91.94
CA ASP A 52 -60.25 61.25 -91.88
C ASP A 52 -59.55 61.67 -90.57
N VAL A 53 -59.66 62.95 -90.19
CA VAL A 53 -59.14 63.47 -88.92
C VAL A 53 -59.85 62.82 -87.73
N ALA A 54 -61.16 62.60 -87.79
CA ALA A 54 -61.90 61.92 -86.73
C ALA A 54 -61.50 60.44 -86.58
N GLU A 55 -61.21 59.75 -87.70
CA GLU A 55 -60.68 58.39 -87.69
C GLU A 55 -59.26 58.32 -87.09
N GLU A 56 -58.39 59.28 -87.44
CA GLU A 56 -57.06 59.40 -86.85
C GLU A 56 -57.14 59.64 -85.33
N ILE A 57 -57.98 60.57 -84.89
CA ILE A 57 -58.23 60.83 -83.45
C ILE A 57 -58.75 59.57 -82.75
N LYS A 58 -59.65 58.82 -83.38
CA LYS A 58 -60.17 57.57 -82.83
C LYS A 58 -59.07 56.52 -82.68
N GLN A 59 -58.18 56.40 -83.67
CA GLN A 59 -57.05 55.48 -83.62
C GLN A 59 -56.04 55.88 -82.54
N ASP A 60 -55.74 57.16 -82.40
CA ASP A 60 -54.89 57.68 -81.32
C ASP A 60 -55.48 57.47 -79.93
N LEU A 61 -56.80 57.61 -79.79
CA LEU A 61 -57.51 57.33 -78.56
C LEU A 61 -57.43 55.84 -78.20
N GLU A 62 -57.59 54.95 -79.18
CA GLU A 62 -57.44 53.50 -78.98
C GLU A 62 -56.00 53.11 -78.61
N ASN A 63 -54.99 53.67 -79.29
CA ASN A 63 -53.58 53.49 -78.95
C ASN A 63 -53.28 53.97 -77.52
N THR A 64 -53.86 55.11 -77.13
CA THR A 64 -53.72 55.67 -75.78
C THR A 64 -54.37 54.76 -74.73
N ARG A 65 -55.55 54.21 -75.01
CA ARG A 65 -56.22 53.23 -74.13
C ARG A 65 -55.36 51.98 -73.93
N GLN A 66 -54.84 51.40 -75.00
CA GLN A 66 -53.96 50.23 -74.90
C GLN A 66 -52.70 50.52 -74.08
N LYS A 67 -52.11 51.72 -74.23
CA LYS A 67 -50.96 52.13 -73.42
C LYS A 67 -51.32 52.32 -71.95
N ILE A 68 -52.50 52.86 -71.65
CA ILE A 68 -53.02 52.96 -70.28
C ILE A 68 -53.20 51.56 -69.67
N ASP A 69 -53.76 50.60 -70.42
CA ASP A 69 -53.95 49.24 -69.95
C ASP A 69 -52.62 48.53 -69.67
N GLN A 70 -51.62 48.69 -70.55
CA GLN A 70 -50.27 48.17 -70.32
C GLN A 70 -49.61 48.78 -69.07
N LEU A 71 -49.73 50.10 -68.88
CA LEU A 71 -49.21 50.78 -67.69
C LEU A 71 -49.92 50.31 -66.42
N ASN A 72 -51.24 50.11 -66.46
CA ASN A 72 -52.00 49.57 -65.34
C ASN A 72 -51.54 48.15 -64.98
N GLN A 73 -51.28 47.30 -65.97
CA GLN A 73 -50.72 45.95 -65.73
C GLN A 73 -49.34 46.05 -65.09
N GLN A 74 -48.44 46.91 -65.58
CA GLN A 74 -47.12 47.12 -64.98
C GLN A 74 -47.21 47.62 -63.53
N ILE A 75 -48.13 48.55 -63.24
CA ILE A 75 -48.37 49.03 -61.88
C ILE A 75 -48.86 47.90 -60.96
N GLN A 76 -49.75 47.03 -61.44
CA GLN A 76 -50.22 45.88 -60.66
C GLN A 76 -49.08 44.89 -60.39
N THR A 77 -48.26 44.58 -61.40
CA THR A 77 -47.08 43.73 -61.21
C THR A 77 -46.12 44.32 -60.20
N ALA A 78 -45.78 45.61 -60.31
CA ALA A 78 -44.87 46.28 -59.37
C ALA A 78 -45.43 46.32 -57.94
N ARG A 79 -46.75 46.47 -57.76
CA ARG A 79 -47.41 46.39 -56.45
C ARG A 79 -47.29 45.00 -55.85
N ASN A 80 -47.57 43.96 -56.63
CA ASN A 80 -47.45 42.57 -56.18
C ASN A 80 -45.99 42.24 -55.80
N GLU A 81 -45.01 42.67 -56.61
CA GLU A 81 -43.59 42.51 -56.29
C GLU A 81 -43.19 43.25 -55.01
N THR A 82 -43.73 44.45 -54.78
CA THR A 82 -43.50 45.20 -53.55
C THR A 82 -44.09 44.50 -52.33
N GLU A 83 -45.28 43.92 -52.44
CA GLU A 83 -45.92 43.15 -51.36
C GLU A 83 -45.14 41.87 -51.02
N VAL A 84 -44.62 41.17 -52.04
CA VAL A 84 -43.74 40.01 -51.84
C VAL A 84 -42.45 40.43 -51.15
N ALA A 85 -41.78 41.49 -51.61
CA ALA A 85 -40.56 41.99 -51.01
C ALA A 85 -40.77 42.44 -49.55
N GLN A 86 -41.91 43.04 -49.24
CA GLN A 86 -42.27 43.42 -47.87
C GLN A 86 -42.47 42.18 -46.99
N SER A 87 -43.13 41.15 -47.50
CA SER A 87 -43.33 39.88 -46.79
C SER A 87 -42.02 39.16 -46.51
N GLU A 88 -41.09 39.17 -47.47
CA GLU A 88 -39.74 38.63 -47.30
C GLU A 88 -38.94 39.42 -46.26
N LEU A 89 -39.05 40.75 -46.27
CA LEU A 89 -38.41 41.62 -45.28
C LEU A 89 -38.91 41.31 -43.86
N ASP A 90 -40.23 41.15 -43.68
CA ASP A 90 -40.81 40.81 -42.38
C ASP A 90 -40.33 39.44 -41.89
N LEU A 91 -40.22 38.45 -42.78
CA LEU A 91 -39.67 37.13 -42.44
C LEU A 91 -38.19 37.22 -42.02
N LEU A 92 -37.39 38.01 -42.73
CA LEU A 92 -35.98 38.22 -42.39
C LEU A 92 -35.82 38.93 -41.04
N GLN A 93 -36.69 39.88 -40.70
CA GLN A 93 -36.67 40.54 -39.38
C GLN A 93 -37.01 39.57 -38.25
N MET A 94 -37.99 38.69 -38.46
CA MET A 94 -38.32 37.64 -37.49
C MET A 94 -37.15 36.68 -37.28
N GLU A 95 -36.47 36.29 -38.37
CA GLU A 95 -35.30 35.42 -38.31
C GLU A 95 -34.11 36.10 -37.62
N GLU A 96 -33.87 37.39 -37.89
CA GLU A 96 -32.86 38.18 -37.18
C GLU A 96 -33.13 38.22 -35.67
N ALA A 97 -34.39 38.43 -35.26
CA ALA A 97 -34.79 38.41 -33.86
C ALA A 97 -34.57 37.03 -33.21
N ARG A 98 -34.90 35.95 -33.93
CA ARG A 98 -34.67 34.57 -33.50
C ARG A 98 -33.18 34.31 -33.26
N VAL A 99 -32.33 34.65 -34.24
CA VAL A 99 -30.87 34.46 -34.15
C VAL A 99 -30.28 35.29 -33.01
N LYS A 100 -30.73 36.53 -32.79
CA LYS A 100 -30.28 37.35 -31.65
C LYS A 100 -30.63 36.70 -30.30
N ALA A 101 -31.83 36.14 -30.17
CA ALA A 101 -32.24 35.44 -28.95
C ALA A 101 -31.37 34.20 -28.68
N GLU A 102 -31.11 33.38 -29.71
CA GLU A 102 -30.24 32.20 -29.59
C GLU A 102 -28.80 32.56 -29.22
N LEU A 103 -28.30 33.67 -29.79
CA LEU A 103 -26.97 34.17 -29.49
C LEU A 103 -26.85 34.59 -28.02
N GLU A 104 -27.88 35.23 -27.46
CA GLU A 104 -27.90 35.62 -26.06
C GLU A 104 -27.96 34.42 -25.11
N VAL A 105 -28.75 33.39 -25.45
CA VAL A 105 -28.74 32.11 -24.71
C VAL A 105 -27.35 31.50 -24.72
N THR A 106 -26.71 31.42 -25.89
CA THR A 106 -25.36 30.86 -26.04
C THR A 106 -24.32 31.63 -25.23
N ARG A 107 -24.41 32.97 -25.19
CA ARG A 107 -23.55 33.80 -24.33
C ARG A 107 -23.76 33.50 -22.85
N GLY A 108 -25.02 33.39 -22.42
CA GLY A 108 -25.35 33.04 -21.03
C GLY A 108 -24.78 31.68 -20.62
N GLU A 109 -24.89 30.68 -21.50
CA GLU A 109 -24.30 29.35 -21.30
C GLU A 109 -22.78 29.40 -21.22
N LYS A 110 -22.12 30.15 -22.11
CA LYS A 110 -20.67 30.36 -22.08
C LYS A 110 -20.22 30.92 -20.72
N VAL A 111 -20.90 31.96 -20.22
CA VAL A 111 -20.58 32.55 -18.91
C VAL A 111 -20.77 31.54 -17.78
N ARG A 112 -21.84 30.74 -17.83
CA ARG A 112 -22.09 29.68 -16.83
C ARG A 112 -20.97 28.63 -16.83
N VAL A 113 -20.57 28.16 -18.01
CA VAL A 113 -19.49 27.17 -18.17
C VAL A 113 -18.15 27.75 -17.70
N GLU A 114 -17.81 28.99 -18.08
CA GLU A 114 -16.61 29.66 -17.58
C GLU A 114 -16.64 29.82 -16.05
N GLY A 115 -17.80 30.11 -15.46
CA GLY A 115 -18.00 30.13 -14.01
C GLY A 115 -17.72 28.78 -13.36
N ALA A 116 -18.26 27.69 -13.92
CA ALA A 116 -18.01 26.33 -13.45
C ALA A 116 -16.52 25.96 -13.54
N ILE A 117 -15.86 26.29 -14.66
CA ILE A 117 -14.41 26.07 -14.84
C ILE A 117 -13.60 26.81 -13.77
N ARG A 118 -13.95 28.06 -13.45
CA ARG A 118 -13.29 28.84 -12.39
C ARG A 118 -13.46 28.22 -11.00
N GLN A 119 -14.58 27.54 -10.75
CA GLN A 119 -14.82 26.85 -9.47
C GLN A 119 -14.09 25.50 -9.37
N ILE A 120 -14.03 24.75 -10.47
CA ILE A 120 -13.41 23.41 -10.48
C ILE A 120 -11.88 23.49 -10.45
N ARG A 121 -11.28 24.49 -11.11
CA ARG A 121 -9.81 24.63 -11.17
C ARG A 121 -9.11 24.62 -9.79
N PRO A 122 -9.51 25.43 -8.79
CA PRO A 122 -8.87 25.38 -7.48
C PRO A 122 -9.07 24.04 -6.76
N GLN A 123 -10.19 23.35 -7.00
CA GLN A 123 -10.42 22.02 -6.43
C GLN A 123 -9.44 20.98 -6.99
N ILE A 124 -9.18 21.04 -8.31
CA ILE A 124 -8.16 20.20 -8.96
C ILE A 124 -6.77 20.49 -8.38
N GLU A 125 -6.41 21.76 -8.21
CA GLU A 125 -5.12 22.16 -7.62
C GLU A 125 -4.98 21.66 -6.17
N GLN A 126 -6.05 21.76 -5.38
CA GLN A 126 -6.08 21.24 -4.01
C GLN A 126 -5.91 19.72 -3.98
N LEU A 127 -6.64 18.98 -4.83
CA LEU A 127 -6.52 17.52 -4.92
C LEU A 127 -5.12 17.10 -5.35
N ALA A 128 -4.48 17.84 -6.27
CA ALA A 128 -3.10 17.59 -6.66
C ALA A 128 -2.12 17.78 -5.49
N GLN A 129 -2.30 18.84 -4.68
CA GLN A 129 -1.49 19.08 -3.49
C GLN A 129 -1.70 18.01 -2.40
N GLU A 130 -2.94 17.58 -2.19
CA GLU A 130 -3.27 16.48 -1.29
C GLU A 130 -2.65 15.15 -1.74
N GLY A 131 -2.74 14.85 -3.04
CA GLY A 131 -2.08 13.70 -3.66
C GLY A 131 -0.56 13.72 -3.49
N GLY A 132 0.07 14.91 -3.64
CA GLY A 132 1.49 15.12 -3.38
C GLY A 132 1.87 14.80 -1.93
N ARG A 133 1.14 15.38 -0.97
CA ARG A 133 1.36 15.13 0.47
C ARG A 133 1.15 13.67 0.85
N ALA A 134 0.13 13.01 0.31
CA ALA A 134 -0.12 11.59 0.54
C ALA A 134 1.03 10.71 0.02
N LYS A 135 1.59 11.04 -1.16
CA LYS A 135 2.75 10.35 -1.73
C LYS A 135 3.99 10.51 -0.87
N GLU A 136 4.26 11.72 -0.37
CA GLU A 136 5.37 11.98 0.56
C GLU A 136 5.19 11.20 1.87
N GLY A 137 3.99 11.22 2.45
CA GLY A 137 3.67 10.45 3.65
C GLY A 137 3.87 8.94 3.46
N LEU A 138 3.51 8.40 2.29
CA LEU A 138 3.74 7.00 1.95
C LEU A 138 5.24 6.67 1.86
N GLN A 139 6.04 7.54 1.22
CA GLN A 139 7.49 7.35 1.13
C GLN A 139 8.16 7.38 2.51
N GLU A 140 7.72 8.28 3.38
CA GLU A 140 8.23 8.36 4.75
C GLU A 140 7.87 7.12 5.57
N SER A 141 6.62 6.68 5.51
CA SER A 141 6.19 5.42 6.14
C SER A 141 7.00 4.22 5.66
N HIS A 142 7.32 4.15 4.36
CA HIS A 142 8.17 3.11 3.80
C HIS A 142 9.60 3.14 4.35
N ARG A 143 10.20 4.33 4.48
CA ARG A 143 11.53 4.49 5.11
C ARG A 143 11.53 4.06 6.58
N GLN A 144 10.51 4.44 7.34
CA GLN A 144 10.34 4.05 8.73
C GLN A 144 10.19 2.53 8.87
N LEU A 145 9.38 1.91 8.01
CA LEU A 145 9.21 0.46 7.99
C LEU A 145 10.54 -0.27 7.68
N GLN A 146 11.31 0.23 6.71
CA GLN A 146 12.61 -0.36 6.38
C GLN A 146 13.60 -0.23 7.56
N THR A 147 13.58 0.90 8.25
CA THR A 147 14.40 1.12 9.44
C THR A 147 14.01 0.18 10.58
N ALA A 148 12.72 0.03 10.85
CA ALA A 148 12.20 -0.90 11.85
C ALA A 148 12.53 -2.36 11.51
N LYS A 149 12.46 -2.75 10.23
CA LYS A 149 12.85 -4.09 9.76
C LYS A 149 14.33 -4.37 10.02
N ASN A 150 15.21 -3.41 9.71
CA ASN A 150 16.64 -3.54 9.96
C ASN A 150 16.94 -3.64 11.48
N ALA A 151 16.26 -2.84 12.30
CA ALA A 151 16.40 -2.90 13.76
C ALA A 151 16.00 -4.28 14.30
N ARG A 152 14.85 -4.81 13.87
CA ARG A 152 14.38 -6.16 14.22
C ARG A 152 15.38 -7.23 13.81
N ASP A 153 15.96 -7.15 12.62
CA ASP A 153 16.92 -8.14 12.14
C ASP A 153 18.22 -8.11 12.97
N LYS A 154 18.65 -6.92 13.40
CA LYS A 154 19.75 -6.75 14.35
C LYS A 154 19.42 -7.38 15.71
N GLU A 155 18.26 -7.07 16.29
CA GLU A 155 17.82 -7.66 17.56
C GLU A 155 17.72 -9.18 17.50
N LYS A 156 17.21 -9.73 16.40
CA LYS A 156 17.15 -11.19 16.18
C LYS A 156 18.55 -11.81 16.17
N SER A 157 19.54 -11.13 15.56
CA SER A 157 20.92 -11.62 15.55
C SER A 157 21.56 -11.59 16.94
N GLU A 158 21.30 -10.55 17.74
CA GLU A 158 21.76 -10.47 19.13
C GLU A 158 21.07 -11.52 20.02
N LEU A 159 19.78 -11.77 19.83
CA LEU A 159 19.06 -12.83 20.55
C LEU A 159 19.69 -14.21 20.27
N GLU A 160 20.07 -14.50 19.03
CA GLU A 160 20.73 -15.76 18.70
C GLU A 160 22.10 -15.89 19.37
N LYS A 161 22.88 -14.80 19.46
CA LYS A 161 24.14 -14.79 20.23
C LYS A 161 23.91 -15.06 21.72
N ILE A 162 22.91 -14.41 22.32
CA ILE A 162 22.53 -14.63 23.73
C ILE A 162 22.12 -16.09 23.95
N LYS A 163 21.34 -16.66 23.03
CA LYS A 163 20.92 -18.06 23.10
C LYS A 163 22.11 -19.02 23.03
N GLN A 164 23.08 -18.77 22.15
CA GLN A 164 24.32 -19.56 22.09
C GLN A 164 25.15 -19.43 23.37
N ALA A 165 25.29 -18.21 23.91
CA ALA A 165 25.97 -17.98 25.18
C ALA A 165 25.28 -18.75 26.32
N LEU A 166 23.95 -18.76 26.36
CA LEU A 166 23.17 -19.51 27.34
C LEU A 166 23.42 -21.03 27.24
N TYR A 167 23.46 -21.59 26.03
CA TYR A 167 23.80 -23.00 25.87
C TYR A 167 25.23 -23.31 26.35
N ALA A 168 26.19 -22.42 26.08
CA ALA A 168 27.55 -22.57 26.56
C ALA A 168 27.63 -22.51 28.10
N THR A 169 26.90 -21.60 28.74
CA THR A 169 26.87 -21.51 30.22
C THR A 169 26.22 -22.74 30.85
N VAL A 170 25.14 -23.27 30.26
CA VAL A 170 24.50 -24.50 30.74
C VAL A 170 25.44 -25.71 30.61
N ALA A 171 26.22 -25.78 29.52
CA ALA A 171 27.22 -26.83 29.36
C ALA A 171 28.34 -26.74 30.40
N LEU A 172 28.83 -25.52 30.69
CA LEU A 172 29.82 -25.28 31.75
C LEU A 172 29.27 -25.64 33.14
N GLU A 173 28.02 -25.31 33.42
CA GLU A 173 27.36 -25.68 34.68
C GLU A 173 27.30 -27.21 34.84
N ALA A 174 26.92 -27.94 33.79
CA ALA A 174 26.91 -29.40 33.79
C ALA A 174 28.32 -29.98 34.03
N GLN A 175 29.36 -29.37 33.46
CA GLN A 175 30.75 -29.77 33.69
C GLN A 175 31.17 -29.53 35.15
N ILE A 176 30.89 -28.36 35.70
CA ILE A 176 31.17 -28.03 37.11
C ILE A 176 30.45 -29.02 38.04
N GLN A 177 29.20 -29.34 37.76
CA GLN A 177 28.43 -30.29 38.55
C GLN A 177 29.04 -31.70 38.53
N ALA A 178 29.56 -32.15 37.38
CA ALA A 178 30.26 -33.43 37.27
C ALA A 178 31.58 -33.43 38.07
N GLU A 179 32.32 -32.32 38.07
CA GLU A 179 33.56 -32.17 38.83
C GLU A 179 33.31 -32.13 40.35
N ILE A 180 32.24 -31.47 40.78
CA ILE A 180 31.78 -31.48 42.18
C ILE A 180 31.46 -32.90 42.63
N GLU A 181 30.71 -33.67 41.83
CA GLU A 181 30.36 -35.05 42.16
C GLU A 181 31.61 -35.96 42.21
N SER A 182 32.54 -35.79 41.25
CA SER A 182 33.84 -36.49 41.27
C SER A 182 34.63 -36.18 42.54
N SER A 183 34.71 -34.90 42.93
CA SER A 183 35.40 -34.45 44.14
C SER A 183 34.74 -35.01 45.41
N ARG A 184 33.41 -35.09 45.43
CA ARG A 184 32.64 -35.68 46.54
C ARG A 184 32.94 -37.18 46.70
N VAL A 185 32.98 -37.94 45.61
CA VAL A 185 33.35 -39.36 45.63
C VAL A 185 34.79 -39.56 46.11
N ALA A 186 35.72 -38.71 45.66
CA ALA A 186 37.11 -38.75 46.12
C ALA A 186 37.22 -38.49 47.63
N LEU A 187 36.52 -37.46 48.14
CA LEU A 187 36.47 -37.16 49.58
C LEU A 187 35.89 -38.33 50.41
N GLU A 188 34.86 -39.01 49.92
CA GLU A 188 34.29 -40.17 50.61
C GLU A 188 35.27 -41.34 50.66
N LYS A 189 36.04 -41.56 49.59
CA LYS A 189 37.12 -42.56 49.58
C LYS A 189 38.20 -42.22 50.60
N ASP A 190 38.65 -40.98 50.66
CA ASP A 190 39.66 -40.53 51.63
C ASP A 190 39.15 -40.67 53.08
N ARG A 191 37.85 -40.40 53.30
CA ARG A 191 37.18 -40.63 54.59
C ARG A 191 37.21 -42.11 55.00
N LEU A 192 36.91 -43.02 54.08
CA LEU A 192 36.97 -44.47 54.32
C LEU A 192 38.41 -44.94 54.61
N GLN A 193 39.39 -44.45 53.84
CA GLN A 193 40.80 -44.76 54.10
C GLN A 193 41.26 -44.27 55.48
N THR A 194 40.84 -43.06 55.87
CA THR A 194 41.13 -42.50 57.20
C THR A 194 40.51 -43.37 58.30
N GLN A 195 39.27 -43.85 58.09
CA GLN A 195 38.60 -44.77 59.02
C GLN A 195 39.37 -46.09 59.16
N GLU A 196 39.80 -46.69 58.05
CA GLU A 196 40.61 -47.91 58.05
C GLU A 196 41.94 -47.73 58.80
N ILE A 197 42.64 -46.62 58.55
CA ILE A 197 43.87 -46.27 59.28
C ILE A 197 43.59 -46.15 60.77
N GLN A 198 42.50 -45.50 61.16
CA GLN A 198 42.12 -45.33 62.56
C GLN A 198 41.82 -46.68 63.24
N ASP A 199 41.15 -47.61 62.56
CA ASP A 199 40.83 -48.93 63.11
C ASP A 199 42.09 -49.80 63.23
N ARG A 200 42.99 -49.77 62.23
CA ARG A 200 44.33 -50.40 62.33
C ARG A 200 45.15 -49.84 63.49
N LEU A 201 45.03 -48.54 63.75
CA LEU A 201 45.74 -47.87 64.84
C LEU A 201 45.19 -48.29 66.21
N LYS A 202 43.87 -48.43 66.35
CA LYS A 202 43.23 -48.99 67.56
C LYS A 202 43.67 -50.44 67.81
N ASP A 203 43.70 -51.28 66.78
CA ASP A 203 44.15 -52.67 66.91
C ASP A 203 45.64 -52.77 67.24
N GLY A 204 46.47 -51.90 66.65
CA GLY A 204 47.87 -51.74 67.02
C GLY A 204 48.04 -51.38 68.49
N HIS A 205 47.23 -50.44 69.01
CA HIS A 205 47.23 -50.07 70.43
C HIS A 205 46.85 -51.24 71.34
N LYS A 206 45.80 -52.01 71.00
CA LYS A 206 45.41 -53.21 71.78
C LYS A 206 46.56 -54.22 71.86
N LYS A 207 47.19 -54.53 70.72
CA LYS A 207 48.35 -55.43 70.67
C LYS A 207 49.54 -54.92 71.49
N LEU A 208 49.80 -53.61 71.44
CA LEU A 208 50.83 -52.96 72.25
C LEU A 208 50.55 -53.10 73.75
N GLU A 209 49.29 -52.94 74.14
CA GLU A 209 48.87 -53.11 75.54
C GLU A 209 49.02 -54.58 76.00
N GLU A 210 48.62 -55.56 75.18
CA GLU A 210 48.84 -56.98 75.45
C GLU A 210 50.33 -57.30 75.62
N ILE A 211 51.19 -56.77 74.75
CA ILE A 211 52.65 -56.93 74.87
C ILE A 211 53.13 -56.31 76.18
N ARG A 212 52.64 -55.11 76.54
CA ARG A 212 52.96 -54.46 77.81
C ARG A 212 52.57 -55.31 79.01
N SER A 213 51.37 -55.88 79.01
CA SER A 213 50.92 -56.79 80.06
C SER A 213 51.81 -58.02 80.16
N ARG A 214 52.13 -58.68 79.04
CA ARG A 214 53.06 -59.83 79.01
C ARG A 214 54.47 -59.47 79.48
N VAL A 215 54.99 -58.30 79.09
CA VAL A 215 56.29 -57.82 79.57
C VAL A 215 56.23 -57.54 81.08
N GLY A 216 55.13 -57.00 81.58
CA GLY A 216 54.89 -56.82 83.01
C GLY A 216 54.87 -58.16 83.78
N GLU A 217 54.14 -59.15 83.26
CA GLU A 217 54.12 -60.52 83.80
C GLU A 217 55.51 -61.15 83.79
N ALA A 218 56.22 -61.12 82.66
CA ALA A 218 57.57 -61.65 82.53
C ALA A 218 58.55 -60.92 83.47
N HIS A 219 58.37 -59.62 83.70
CA HIS A 219 59.20 -58.88 84.64
C HIS A 219 58.95 -59.31 86.09
N LEU A 220 57.69 -59.53 86.47
CA LEU A 220 57.31 -60.08 87.77
C LEU A 220 57.85 -61.50 87.96
N GLU A 221 57.75 -62.36 86.93
CA GLU A 221 58.31 -63.71 86.93
C GLU A 221 59.83 -63.66 87.09
N LEU A 222 60.54 -62.81 86.34
CA LEU A 222 61.98 -62.56 86.51
C LEU A 222 62.33 -62.07 87.92
N GLN A 223 61.51 -61.20 88.50
CA GLN A 223 61.71 -60.74 89.88
C GLN A 223 61.54 -61.90 90.87
N GLY A 224 60.50 -62.72 90.69
CA GLY A 224 60.27 -63.94 91.46
C GLY A 224 61.43 -64.92 91.33
N SER A 225 61.89 -65.20 90.10
CA SER A 225 63.06 -66.03 89.82
C SER A 225 64.34 -65.45 90.42
N ARG A 226 64.53 -64.12 90.43
CA ARG A 226 65.68 -63.48 91.09
C ARG A 226 65.60 -63.59 92.61
N VAL A 227 64.41 -63.51 93.20
CA VAL A 227 64.21 -63.73 94.64
C VAL A 227 64.48 -65.19 94.99
N GLU A 228 64.00 -66.14 94.19
CA GLU A 228 64.33 -67.56 94.36
C GLU A 228 65.80 -67.85 94.07
N GLU A 229 66.44 -67.22 93.08
CA GLU A 229 67.89 -67.31 92.86
C GLU A 229 68.66 -66.73 94.04
N ALA A 230 68.25 -65.58 94.57
CA ALA A 230 68.85 -64.97 95.76
C ALA A 230 68.66 -65.83 97.01
N LYS A 231 67.52 -66.53 97.12
CA LYS A 231 67.23 -67.48 98.19
C LYS A 231 68.06 -68.76 98.07
N ILE A 232 68.21 -69.31 96.85
CA ILE A 232 69.13 -70.42 96.56
C ILE A 232 70.57 -69.99 96.81
N LYS A 233 70.98 -68.78 96.41
CA LYS A 233 72.31 -68.22 96.73
C LYS A 233 72.48 -68.02 98.23
N ALA A 234 71.45 -67.60 98.95
CA ALA A 234 71.49 -67.50 100.41
C ALA A 234 71.59 -68.88 101.07
N GLU A 235 70.90 -69.91 100.57
CA GLU A 235 71.07 -71.31 100.99
C GLU A 235 72.47 -71.86 100.64
N LEU A 236 73.02 -71.46 99.49
CA LEU A 236 74.38 -71.81 99.06
C LEU A 236 75.44 -71.13 99.94
N ILE A 237 75.20 -69.87 100.35
CA ILE A 237 76.07 -69.10 101.26
C ILE A 237 75.98 -69.65 102.69
N VAL A 238 74.84 -70.20 103.11
CA VAL A 238 74.72 -70.92 104.40
C VAL A 238 75.48 -72.26 104.40
N SER A 239 75.90 -72.77 103.24
CA SER A 239 76.61 -74.05 103.11
C SER A 239 78.10 -73.96 102.78
N GLN A 240 78.70 -72.78 102.57
CA GLN A 240 80.15 -72.67 102.32
C GLN A 240 80.74 -71.34 102.81
N GLU A 241 81.24 -71.36 104.04
CA GLU A 241 82.32 -70.47 104.51
C GLU A 241 83.63 -70.83 103.80
N GLY A 242 84.31 -69.84 103.19
CA GLY A 242 85.76 -69.97 102.94
C GLY A 242 86.40 -69.22 101.77
N LYS A 243 86.57 -67.89 101.89
CA LYS A 243 87.83 -67.12 101.62
C LYS A 243 88.45 -67.13 100.17
N PRO A 244 89.51 -66.31 99.84
CA PRO A 244 89.45 -65.11 98.96
C PRO A 244 90.30 -65.17 97.65
N GLN A 245 90.51 -64.00 96.99
CA GLN A 245 91.48 -63.64 95.89
C GLN A 245 91.06 -64.02 94.44
N ALA A 246 91.45 -63.36 93.32
CA ALA A 246 92.30 -62.21 92.97
C ALA A 246 91.99 -61.76 91.49
N SER A 247 92.67 -60.67 91.10
CA SER A 247 92.86 -59.94 89.83
C SER A 247 92.98 -60.71 88.50
N VAL A 248 92.69 -60.04 87.36
CA VAL A 248 93.27 -60.07 85.97
C VAL A 248 92.27 -59.28 85.07
N GLU A 249 92.51 -58.13 84.44
CA GLU A 249 93.50 -57.62 83.47
C GLU A 249 93.33 -58.12 82.00
N GLY A 250 93.18 -57.17 81.07
CA GLY A 250 93.23 -57.33 79.59
C GLY A 250 91.86 -57.42 78.90
N GLY A 251 91.53 -56.72 77.79
CA GLY A 251 92.29 -55.92 76.84
C GLY A 251 91.70 -56.12 75.42
N GLY A 252 91.61 -55.06 74.60
CA GLY A 252 91.23 -55.08 73.17
C GLY A 252 89.94 -54.30 72.88
N GLN A 253 89.90 -53.07 72.36
CA GLN A 253 90.64 -52.34 71.30
C GLN A 253 90.24 -52.73 69.86
N ARG A 254 89.75 -51.69 69.13
CA ARG A 254 89.59 -51.50 67.66
C ARG A 254 88.29 -52.09 67.04
N ASP A 255 87.59 -51.45 66.09
CA ASP A 255 88.02 -50.45 65.11
C ASP A 255 86.87 -49.55 64.59
N ARG A 256 87.31 -48.43 63.99
CA ARG A 256 86.57 -47.36 63.30
C ARG A 256 85.75 -47.85 62.08
N LYS A 257 84.64 -47.17 61.79
CA LYS A 257 84.48 -46.44 60.50
C LYS A 257 83.37 -45.39 60.50
N ASP A 258 83.70 -44.29 59.85
CA ASP A 258 82.90 -43.12 59.53
C ASP A 258 81.54 -43.41 58.87
N SER A 259 80.54 -42.57 59.15
CA SER A 259 79.99 -41.67 58.13
C SER A 259 78.95 -40.70 58.73
N THR A 260 79.30 -39.42 58.72
CA THR A 260 78.47 -38.25 58.34
C THR A 260 77.18 -37.89 59.11
N ARG A 261 77.29 -36.72 59.76
CA ARG A 261 76.54 -35.47 59.45
C ARG A 261 75.14 -35.27 60.06
N GLY A 262 75.03 -34.16 60.79
CA GLY A 262 73.79 -33.45 61.13
C GLY A 262 73.32 -33.80 62.54
N GLY A 263 73.40 -32.91 63.53
CA GLY A 263 72.91 -31.54 63.48
C GLY A 263 71.76 -31.47 64.48
N ARG A 264 72.12 -31.34 65.75
CA ARG A 264 71.22 -31.16 66.89
C ARG A 264 70.77 -29.70 66.89
N GLU A 265 69.58 -29.43 66.35
CA GLU A 265 68.84 -28.22 66.65
C GLU A 265 67.45 -28.58 67.14
N GLN A 266 67.25 -28.21 68.40
CA GLN A 266 65.96 -28.07 69.02
C GLN A 266 65.21 -26.91 68.35
N SER A 267 63.88 -26.97 68.40
CA SER A 267 62.90 -25.90 68.14
C SER A 267 62.23 -25.85 66.76
N SER A 268 60.88 -25.79 66.84
CA SER A 268 59.94 -25.18 65.90
C SER A 268 59.48 -25.99 64.68
N SER A 269 58.63 -26.98 64.92
CA SER A 269 57.69 -27.57 63.95
C SER A 269 56.46 -26.69 63.62
N LEU A 270 56.51 -25.37 63.90
CA LEU A 270 55.41 -24.41 63.67
C LEU A 270 55.66 -23.41 62.53
N SER A 271 56.66 -23.63 61.66
CA SER A 271 56.99 -22.71 60.57
C SER A 271 56.66 -23.22 59.16
N LEU A 272 56.18 -24.46 58.98
CA LEU A 272 55.82 -24.99 57.66
C LEU A 272 54.37 -24.69 57.20
N ILE A 273 53.51 -24.19 58.09
CA ILE A 273 52.09 -23.90 57.79
C ILE A 273 51.87 -22.42 57.38
N LYS A 274 52.94 -21.65 57.15
CA LYS A 274 52.82 -20.23 56.75
C LYS A 274 53.51 -19.85 55.43
N ARG A 275 53.68 -20.83 54.52
CA ARG A 275 54.17 -20.55 53.14
C ARG A 275 53.27 -21.08 52.01
N ILE A 276 52.13 -21.71 52.32
CA ILE A 276 51.18 -22.17 51.28
C ILE A 276 49.92 -21.27 51.19
N VAL A 277 49.78 -20.28 52.08
CA VAL A 277 48.55 -19.44 52.12
C VAL A 277 48.74 -18.04 51.52
N HIS A 278 49.95 -17.61 51.10
CA HIS A 278 50.17 -16.22 50.64
C HIS A 278 50.99 -16.13 49.34
N SER A 279 50.74 -16.98 48.34
CA SER A 279 51.44 -16.85 47.04
C SER A 279 50.55 -16.89 45.80
N ASP A 280 49.25 -17.15 45.93
CA ASP A 280 48.35 -17.29 44.76
C ASP A 280 47.23 -16.23 44.70
N LEU A 281 47.36 -15.08 45.38
CA LEU A 281 46.31 -14.05 45.42
C LEU A 281 46.64 -12.72 44.72
N ASP A 282 47.74 -12.62 43.95
CA ASP A 282 48.12 -11.38 43.25
C ASP A 282 48.34 -11.56 41.73
N LEU A 283 47.72 -12.56 41.09
CA LEU A 283 47.84 -12.82 39.65
C LEU A 283 46.50 -12.80 38.88
N ILE A 284 45.55 -11.98 39.33
CA ILE A 284 44.30 -11.71 38.60
C ILE A 284 44.08 -10.19 38.53
N MET A 285 44.94 -9.49 37.80
CA MET A 285 44.65 -8.18 37.19
C MET A 285 45.62 -7.92 36.05
N ASP A 286 45.67 -8.81 35.06
CA ASP A 286 46.14 -8.44 33.73
C ASP A 286 45.34 -9.22 32.68
N SER A 287 44.78 -8.46 31.75
CA SER A 287 43.88 -8.87 30.68
C SER A 287 44.35 -10.09 29.90
N PRO A 288 43.45 -11.00 29.46
CA PRO A 288 43.82 -11.96 28.43
C PRO A 288 43.86 -11.25 27.08
N GLU A 289 45.05 -10.78 26.68
CA GLU A 289 45.36 -10.55 25.28
C GLU A 289 45.28 -11.89 24.54
N ILE A 290 44.37 -11.95 23.57
CA ILE A 290 44.20 -13.10 22.68
C ILE A 290 45.49 -13.28 21.86
N PRO A 291 46.08 -14.49 21.76
CA PRO A 291 47.28 -14.71 20.96
C PRO A 291 47.00 -14.51 19.45
N SER A 292 47.56 -13.45 18.91
CA SER A 292 47.46 -12.92 17.54
C SER A 292 48.16 -13.77 16.46
N LYS A 293 48.28 -15.09 16.65
CA LYS A 293 48.89 -16.01 15.67
C LYS A 293 47.86 -16.88 14.95
N LEU A 294 46.84 -16.26 14.34
CA LEU A 294 45.95 -16.93 13.37
C LEU A 294 45.19 -15.90 12.52
N VAL A 295 45.87 -14.83 12.08
CA VAL A 295 45.35 -13.96 11.01
C VAL A 295 46.09 -14.30 9.73
N LYS A 296 45.50 -15.19 8.93
CA LYS A 296 45.82 -15.28 7.50
C LYS A 296 45.43 -13.94 6.88
N LYS A 297 46.43 -13.18 6.43
CA LYS A 297 46.25 -12.12 5.45
C LYS A 297 45.58 -12.74 4.22
N VAL A 298 44.34 -12.33 3.94
CA VAL A 298 43.78 -12.37 2.61
C VAL A 298 43.95 -10.95 2.09
N GLU A 299 44.99 -10.77 1.27
CA GLU A 299 45.10 -9.66 0.32
C GLU A 299 43.96 -9.82 -0.69
N ILE A 300 43.09 -8.81 -0.79
CA ILE A 300 42.44 -8.46 -2.04
C ILE A 300 42.69 -6.97 -2.23
N VAL A 301 43.49 -6.71 -3.25
CA VAL A 301 43.88 -5.43 -3.80
C VAL A 301 43.12 -5.30 -5.13
N GLU A 302 42.75 -4.06 -5.47
CA GLU A 302 42.28 -3.57 -6.79
C GLU A 302 40.87 -4.03 -7.22
N ASP A 303 40.02 -3.24 -7.88
CA ASP A 303 40.07 -1.86 -8.36
C ASP A 303 38.65 -1.43 -8.83
N LEU A 304 38.46 -0.11 -8.86
CA LEU A 304 37.68 0.77 -9.76
C LEU A 304 36.47 0.31 -10.63
N ASP A 305 35.59 1.32 -10.80
CA ASP A 305 34.72 1.66 -11.95
C ASP A 305 33.24 1.20 -12.01
N ASP A 306 32.37 2.12 -11.58
CA ASP A 306 31.31 2.84 -12.33
C ASP A 306 30.15 2.14 -13.09
N PRO A 307 29.02 2.87 -13.32
CA PRO A 307 27.66 2.34 -13.43
C PRO A 307 27.15 2.22 -14.87
N VAL A 308 26.26 1.23 -15.14
CA VAL A 308 25.48 1.18 -16.38
C VAL A 308 24.03 0.75 -16.12
N SER A 309 23.13 1.70 -16.41
CA SER A 309 21.79 1.64 -17.01
C SER A 309 20.94 0.37 -16.94
N THR A 310 19.63 0.56 -16.69
CA THR A 310 18.60 0.27 -17.70
C THR A 310 17.27 0.92 -17.35
N SER A 311 16.88 1.82 -18.25
CA SER A 311 15.56 2.35 -18.51
C SER A 311 14.56 1.24 -18.85
N VAL A 312 13.34 1.32 -18.32
CA VAL A 312 12.16 0.70 -18.92
C VAL A 312 11.03 1.73 -18.93
N ASP A 313 10.73 2.20 -20.14
CA ASP A 313 9.49 2.87 -20.51
C ASP A 313 8.30 1.94 -20.27
N ILE A 314 7.24 2.45 -19.63
CA ILE A 314 5.88 1.96 -19.87
C ILE A 314 4.99 3.18 -20.11
N THR A 315 4.35 3.10 -21.26
CA THR A 315 3.46 4.04 -21.94
C THR A 315 2.16 4.32 -21.20
N ALA A 316 1.61 5.49 -21.53
CA ALA A 316 0.28 5.98 -21.20
C ALA A 316 -0.85 5.12 -21.79
N ASP A 317 -1.98 5.08 -21.09
CA ASP A 317 -3.33 5.51 -21.54
C ASP A 317 -4.36 5.10 -20.47
N SER A 318 -5.08 6.07 -19.87
CA SER A 318 -6.49 6.40 -20.14
C SER A 318 -7.43 5.23 -19.79
N GLU A 319 -8.35 5.32 -18.84
CA GLU A 319 -9.51 6.20 -18.86
C GLU A 319 -10.10 6.40 -17.46
N VAL A 320 -10.56 7.63 -17.26
CA VAL A 320 -11.36 8.12 -16.15
C VAL A 320 -12.81 7.74 -16.43
N VAL A 321 -13.43 6.94 -15.56
CA VAL A 321 -14.90 6.87 -15.44
C VAL A 321 -15.28 6.89 -13.96
N SER A 322 -15.61 8.08 -13.50
CA SER A 322 -16.63 8.37 -12.48
C SER A 322 -17.75 9.11 -13.22
N PRO A 323 -19.03 9.09 -12.81
CA PRO A 323 -19.53 9.26 -11.44
C PRO A 323 -20.67 8.23 -11.14
N GLU A 324 -21.47 8.21 -10.09
CA GLU A 324 -22.01 9.25 -9.21
C GLU A 324 -22.70 8.53 -8.04
N LEU A 325 -22.75 9.20 -6.89
CA LEU A 325 -23.36 8.73 -5.65
C LEU A 325 -24.89 8.73 -5.73
N GLU A 326 -25.53 7.65 -5.29
CA GLU A 326 -26.93 7.69 -4.87
C GLU A 326 -27.08 7.16 -3.43
N VAL A 327 -27.32 8.13 -2.54
CA VAL A 327 -28.27 8.15 -1.41
C VAL A 327 -28.56 6.84 -0.66
N VAL A 328 -28.40 6.87 0.67
CA VAL A 328 -29.43 6.63 1.69
C VAL A 328 -28.74 6.16 2.98
N ASN A 329 -28.63 7.08 3.94
CA ASN A 329 -28.58 6.70 5.35
C ASN A 329 -30.01 6.31 5.79
N PRO A 330 -30.13 5.27 6.60
CA PRO A 330 -31.01 5.36 7.75
C PRO A 330 -30.29 4.93 9.02
N GLU A 331 -30.20 5.86 9.97
CA GLU A 331 -30.17 5.53 11.39
C GLU A 331 -31.43 4.72 11.74
N LYS A 332 -31.27 3.59 12.44
CA LYS A 332 -31.91 3.32 13.74
C LYS A 332 -31.80 1.86 14.17
N ASP A 333 -31.27 1.69 15.38
CA ASP A 333 -31.75 0.80 16.45
C ASP A 333 -32.19 -0.61 16.07
N ILE A 334 -31.24 -1.56 16.05
CA ILE A 334 -31.49 -2.93 16.54
C ILE A 334 -30.22 -3.44 17.24
N GLU A 335 -30.10 -3.17 18.53
CA GLU A 335 -29.32 -4.03 19.42
C GLU A 335 -30.03 -5.39 19.54
N GLN A 336 -29.23 -6.46 19.63
CA GLN A 336 -29.63 -7.84 19.97
C GLN A 336 -30.21 -8.75 18.86
N ALA A 337 -29.49 -8.90 17.73
CA ALA A 337 -29.50 -10.14 16.92
C ALA A 337 -28.23 -10.32 16.05
N GLY A 338 -27.11 -9.72 16.44
CA GLY A 338 -25.95 -9.50 15.55
C GLY A 338 -25.03 -10.70 15.28
N GLY A 339 -25.30 -11.87 15.86
CA GLY A 339 -24.48 -13.08 15.67
C GLY A 339 -24.84 -13.87 14.42
N ASP A 340 -26.13 -14.17 14.24
CA ASP A 340 -26.56 -15.15 13.22
C ASP A 340 -26.86 -14.52 11.86
N ILE A 341 -27.33 -13.27 11.81
CA ILE A 341 -27.65 -12.59 10.54
C ILE A 341 -26.37 -12.30 9.73
N LYS A 342 -25.25 -11.97 10.40
CA LYS A 342 -23.98 -11.68 9.74
C LYS A 342 -23.34 -12.95 9.14
N VAL A 343 -23.47 -14.08 9.83
CA VAL A 343 -23.01 -15.39 9.35
C VAL A 343 -23.91 -15.90 8.21
N LEU A 344 -25.23 -15.69 8.29
CA LEU A 344 -26.16 -16.01 7.21
C LEU A 344 -25.94 -15.12 5.98
N SER A 345 -25.68 -13.81 6.16
CA SER A 345 -25.36 -12.88 5.06
C SER A 345 -24.05 -13.27 4.36
N GLN A 346 -22.98 -13.57 5.12
CA GLN A 346 -21.72 -14.04 4.54
C GLN A 346 -21.88 -15.38 3.81
N ARG A 347 -22.70 -16.30 4.34
CA ARG A 347 -22.94 -17.61 3.70
C ARG A 347 -23.78 -17.49 2.44
N LEU A 348 -24.73 -16.55 2.40
CA LEU A 348 -25.56 -16.26 1.23
C LEU A 348 -24.73 -15.61 0.11
N GLU A 349 -23.84 -14.69 0.46
CA GLU A 349 -22.93 -14.03 -0.48
C GLU A 349 -21.90 -15.00 -1.09
N HIS A 350 -21.38 -15.96 -0.31
CA HIS A 350 -20.48 -16.99 -0.83
C HIS A 350 -21.15 -17.90 -1.87
N ASN A 351 -22.42 -18.27 -1.67
CA ASN A 351 -23.16 -19.06 -2.64
C ASN A 351 -23.37 -18.28 -3.94
N LYS A 352 -23.62 -16.97 -3.85
CA LYS A 352 -23.81 -16.13 -5.03
C LYS A 352 -22.55 -15.98 -5.89
N ILE A 353 -21.38 -15.91 -5.25
CA ILE A 353 -20.08 -15.93 -5.95
C ILE A 353 -19.91 -17.22 -6.77
N TYR A 354 -20.29 -18.36 -6.21
CA TYR A 354 -20.16 -19.64 -6.91
C TYR A 354 -21.13 -19.80 -8.06
N GLU A 355 -22.38 -19.36 -7.90
CA GLU A 355 -23.36 -19.33 -8.99
C GLU A 355 -22.89 -18.47 -10.16
N LEU A 356 -22.39 -17.26 -9.88
CA LEU A 356 -21.93 -16.36 -10.93
C LEU A 356 -20.69 -16.91 -11.65
N ALA A 357 -19.77 -17.53 -10.91
CA ALA A 357 -18.61 -18.19 -11.51
C ALA A 357 -19.00 -19.43 -12.34
N ASP A 358 -19.99 -20.22 -11.91
CA ASP A 358 -20.48 -21.37 -12.67
C ASP A 358 -21.28 -20.93 -13.92
N ALA A 359 -21.85 -19.71 -13.91
CA ALA A 359 -22.45 -19.06 -15.07
C ALA A 359 -21.43 -18.42 -16.04
N GLY A 360 -20.13 -18.46 -15.72
CA GLY A 360 -19.05 -17.98 -16.59
C GLY A 360 -18.71 -16.50 -16.45
N HIS A 361 -19.22 -15.81 -15.41
CA HIS A 361 -18.89 -14.41 -15.17
C HIS A 361 -17.42 -14.22 -14.77
N GLU A 362 -16.81 -13.15 -15.27
CA GLU A 362 -15.43 -12.80 -14.91
C GLU A 362 -15.34 -12.29 -13.46
N ILE A 363 -14.16 -12.38 -12.86
CA ILE A 363 -13.94 -12.00 -11.44
C ILE A 363 -14.34 -10.54 -11.18
N ASP A 364 -14.18 -9.69 -12.18
CA ASP A 364 -14.50 -8.26 -12.10
C ASP A 364 -16.02 -8.05 -12.06
N GLU A 365 -16.78 -8.81 -12.85
CA GLU A 365 -18.24 -8.80 -12.85
C GLU A 365 -18.80 -9.36 -11.55
N ILE A 366 -18.21 -10.44 -11.04
CA ILE A 366 -18.58 -11.01 -9.73
C ILE A 366 -18.30 -10.00 -8.62
N SER A 367 -17.14 -9.32 -8.67
CA SER A 367 -16.76 -8.31 -7.69
C SER A 367 -17.74 -7.15 -7.64
N TYR A 368 -18.21 -6.70 -8.81
CA TYR A 368 -19.23 -5.68 -8.92
C TYR A 368 -20.59 -6.17 -8.39
N ALA A 369 -21.02 -7.37 -8.80
CA ALA A 369 -22.32 -7.92 -8.44
C ALA A 369 -22.47 -8.28 -6.95
N THR A 370 -21.39 -8.71 -6.29
CA THR A 370 -21.44 -9.15 -4.88
C THR A 370 -20.82 -8.14 -3.91
N ASN A 371 -20.28 -7.02 -4.40
CA ASN A 371 -19.57 -6.02 -3.59
C ASN A 371 -18.45 -6.63 -2.71
N ILE A 372 -17.76 -7.65 -3.23
CA ILE A 372 -16.64 -8.34 -2.57
C ILE A 372 -15.37 -8.07 -3.36
N THR A 373 -14.25 -7.90 -2.65
CA THR A 373 -12.98 -7.61 -3.32
C THR A 373 -12.52 -8.76 -4.22
N LYS A 374 -11.91 -8.44 -5.36
CA LYS A 374 -11.36 -9.43 -6.32
C LYS A 374 -10.47 -10.49 -5.65
N GLY A 375 -9.68 -10.08 -4.64
CA GLY A 375 -8.80 -10.98 -3.90
C GLY A 375 -9.56 -12.02 -3.06
N GLN A 376 -10.65 -11.62 -2.42
CA GLN A 376 -11.52 -12.52 -1.65
C GLN A 376 -12.26 -13.49 -2.57
N ILE A 377 -12.77 -13.02 -3.72
CA ILE A 377 -13.42 -13.90 -4.72
C ILE A 377 -12.44 -14.96 -5.24
N LYS A 378 -11.21 -14.56 -5.61
CA LYS A 378 -10.16 -15.49 -6.04
C LYS A 378 -9.86 -16.56 -4.99
N LEU A 379 -9.79 -16.17 -3.72
CA LEU A 379 -9.54 -17.10 -2.62
C LEU A 379 -10.70 -18.08 -2.45
N LEU A 380 -11.95 -17.59 -2.47
CA LEU A 380 -13.15 -18.41 -2.30
C LEU A 380 -13.34 -19.42 -3.44
N LEU A 381 -13.07 -19.03 -4.69
CA LEU A 381 -13.09 -19.93 -5.84
C LEU A 381 -11.99 -21.00 -5.73
N ARG A 382 -10.77 -20.60 -5.34
CA ARG A 382 -9.66 -21.55 -5.12
C ARG A 382 -9.99 -22.57 -4.02
N MET A 383 -10.63 -22.14 -2.94
CA MET A 383 -11.09 -23.03 -1.86
C MET A 383 -12.19 -23.99 -2.32
N ARG A 384 -13.10 -23.56 -3.21
CA ARG A 384 -14.12 -24.42 -3.81
C ARG A 384 -13.48 -25.52 -4.65
N ASP A 385 -12.53 -25.15 -5.50
CA ASP A 385 -11.91 -26.10 -6.43
C ASP A 385 -11.06 -27.14 -5.68
N LEU A 386 -10.38 -26.73 -4.60
CA LEU A 386 -9.71 -27.64 -3.67
C LEU A 386 -10.68 -28.62 -3.00
N LYS A 387 -11.91 -28.18 -2.69
CA LYS A 387 -12.96 -29.02 -2.09
C LYS A 387 -13.64 -29.97 -3.08
N LYS A 388 -13.68 -29.63 -4.37
CA LYS A 388 -14.19 -30.52 -5.44
C LYS A 388 -13.13 -31.55 -5.89
N GLY A 389 -11.85 -31.31 -5.62
CA GLY A 389 -10.73 -32.19 -5.97
C GLY A 389 -10.30 -33.18 -4.88
N SER A 390 -10.97 -33.20 -3.73
CA SER A 390 -10.84 -34.19 -2.64
C SER A 390 -12.12 -35.00 -2.52
#